data_AF-A0A4V6DCS4-F1
#
_entry.id   AF-A0A4V6DCS4-F1
#
_cell.length_a   1.000
_cell.length_b   1.000
_cell.length_c   1.000
_cell.angle_alpha   90.00
_cell.angle_beta   90.00
_cell.angle_gamma   90.00
#
_symmetry.space_group_name_H-M   'P 1'
#
loop_
_entity.id
_entity.type
_entity.pdbx_description
1 polymer ?
#
loop_
_entity_poly.entity_id
_entity_poly.type
_entity_poly.pdbx_seq_one_letter_code
_entity_poly.pdbx_strand_id
1 'polypeptide(L)'
;MVTPRPLKRSRLPRQRAKGLDSTVMMCSWAVWKERNNRTFDTARERSPQELLIAIHEEAANWLAAGARCLATTGWTFGSTADGV
;
A
#
# COMPACT_ATOMS: atom_id res chain seq x y z
N MET A 1 23.00 29.88 -13.49
CA MET A 1 22.87 28.87 -12.42
C MET A 1 21.40 28.47 -12.31
N VAL A 2 20.98 27.37 -12.95
CA VAL A 2 19.58 26.93 -12.94
C VAL A 2 19.38 26.04 -11.72
N THR A 3 18.60 26.51 -10.72
CA THR A 3 18.20 25.66 -9.60
C THR A 3 17.20 24.62 -10.11
N PRO A 4 17.47 23.31 -9.98
CA PRO A 4 16.54 22.28 -10.41
C PRO A 4 15.23 22.41 -9.62
N ARG A 5 14.09 22.42 -10.32
CA ARG A 5 12.78 22.38 -9.66
C ARG A 5 12.69 21.07 -8.87
N PRO A 6 12.52 21.12 -7.55
CA PRO A 6 12.48 19.90 -6.79
C PRO A 6 11.17 19.18 -7.13
N LEU A 7 11.27 17.87 -7.44
CA LEU A 7 10.11 17.03 -7.78
C LEU A 7 9.03 17.18 -6.69
N LYS A 8 7.74 17.25 -7.03
CA LYS A 8 6.65 17.58 -6.06
C LYS A 8 6.72 16.83 -4.72
N ARG A 9 7.23 15.59 -4.69
CA ARG A 9 7.46 14.78 -3.49
C ARG A 9 8.51 15.31 -2.51
N SER A 10 9.39 16.20 -2.93
CA SER A 10 10.42 16.84 -2.10
C SER A 10 9.86 17.72 -0.99
N ARG A 11 8.59 18.12 -1.10
CA ARG A 11 7.89 18.95 -0.12
C ARG A 11 7.27 18.12 1.02
N LEU A 12 7.23 16.80 0.89
CA LEU A 12 6.78 15.92 1.96
C LEU A 12 7.94 15.64 2.92
N PRO A 13 7.68 15.55 4.23
CA PRO A 13 8.65 15.00 5.17
C PRO A 13 9.14 13.63 4.67
N ARG A 14 10.45 13.37 4.77
CA ARG A 14 11.08 12.17 4.18
C ARG A 14 10.34 10.87 4.52
N GLN A 15 9.86 10.72 5.75
CA GLN A 15 9.11 9.53 6.17
C GLN A 15 7.74 9.41 5.50
N ARG A 16 7.02 10.52 5.29
CA ARG A 16 5.75 10.53 4.55
C ARG A 16 5.95 10.23 3.07
N ALA A 17 7.02 10.77 2.46
CA ALA A 17 7.37 10.43 1.08
C ALA A 17 7.69 8.93 0.95
N LYS A 18 8.48 8.37 1.87
CA LYS A 18 8.78 6.94 1.90
C LYS A 18 7.53 6.08 2.12
N GLY A 19 6.64 6.48 3.02
CA GLY A 19 5.37 5.82 3.26
C GLY A 19 4.48 5.80 2.02
N LEU A 20 4.41 6.92 1.29
CA LEU A 20 3.65 7.03 0.05
C LEU A 20 4.23 6.13 -1.04
N ASP A 21 5.55 6.23 -1.27
CA ASP A 21 6.24 5.41 -2.28
C ASP A 21 6.04 3.90 -1.97
N SER A 22 6.14 3.50 -0.70
CA SER A 22 5.92 2.11 -0.26
C SER A 22 4.47 1.66 -0.44
N THR A 23 3.50 2.52 -0.11
CA THR A 23 2.07 2.24 -0.28
C THR A 23 1.72 2.04 -1.74
N VAL A 24 2.19 2.94 -2.61
CA VAL A 24 1.94 2.83 -4.06
C VAL A 24 2.51 1.52 -4.60
N MET A 25 3.75 1.18 -4.21
CA MET A 25 4.36 -0.08 -4.64
C MET A 25 3.57 -1.30 -4.17
N MET A 26 3.14 -1.34 -2.91
CA MET A 26 2.35 -2.44 -2.34
C MET A 26 1.00 -2.60 -3.08
N CYS A 27 0.27 -1.51 -3.30
CA CYS A 27 -1.00 -1.54 -4.05
C CYS A 27 -0.79 -2.00 -5.50
N SER A 28 0.21 -1.45 -6.19
CA SER A 28 0.55 -1.87 -7.56
C SER A 28 0.92 -3.36 -7.63
N TRP A 29 1.67 -3.85 -6.64
CA TRP A 29 2.04 -5.27 -6.54
C TRP A 29 0.81 -6.17 -6.34
N ALA A 30 -0.12 -5.78 -5.46
CA ALA A 30 -1.35 -6.53 -5.24
C ALA A 30 -2.21 -6.64 -6.51
N VAL A 31 -2.37 -5.53 -7.25
CA VAL A 31 -3.10 -5.50 -8.52
C VAL A 31 -2.40 -6.36 -9.58
N TRP A 32 -1.06 -6.30 -9.64
CA TRP A 32 -0.30 -7.15 -10.56
C TRP A 32 -0.49 -8.63 -10.24
N LYS A 33 -0.39 -9.03 -8.97
CA LYS A 33 -0.63 -10.42 -8.53
C LYS A 33 -2.03 -10.91 -8.92
N GLU A 34 -3.07 -10.09 -8.70
CA GLU A 34 -4.44 -10.45 -9.08
C GLU A 34 -4.60 -10.64 -10.59
N ARG A 35 -4.01 -9.76 -11.41
CA ARG A 35 -4.02 -9.92 -12.88
C ARG A 35 -3.27 -11.17 -13.33
N ASN A 36 -2.14 -11.45 -12.69
CA ASN A 36 -1.36 -12.65 -12.99
C ASN A 36 -2.15 -13.91 -12.65
N ASN A 37 -2.80 -13.95 -11.47
CA ASN A 37 -3.68 -15.04 -11.06
C ASN A 37 -4.77 -15.31 -12.10
N ARG A 38 -5.50 -14.28 -12.55
CA ARG A 38 -6.55 -14.43 -13.60
C ARG A 38 -6.04 -14.99 -14.93
N THR A 39 -4.77 -14.74 -15.25
CA THR A 39 -4.18 -15.14 -16.52
C THR A 39 -3.62 -16.56 -16.47
N PHE A 40 -3.02 -16.97 -15.34
CA PHE A 40 -2.22 -18.19 -15.25
C PHE A 40 -2.75 -19.23 -14.24
N ASP A 41 -3.40 -18.77 -13.18
CA ASP A 41 -3.70 -19.56 -12.01
C ASP A 41 -5.21 -19.54 -11.81
N THR A 42 -5.90 -20.46 -12.48
CA THR A 42 -7.39 -20.64 -12.59
C THR A 42 -8.16 -20.66 -11.25
N ALA A 43 -7.51 -20.31 -10.15
CA ALA A 43 -8.11 -19.91 -8.90
C ALA A 43 -9.15 -18.79 -9.09
N ARG A 44 -10.10 -18.77 -8.14
CA ARG A 44 -11.23 -17.85 -8.14
C ARG A 44 -10.76 -16.40 -8.25
N GLU A 45 -11.29 -15.69 -9.24
CA GLU A 45 -11.05 -14.25 -9.38
C GLU A 45 -11.55 -13.53 -8.12
N ARG A 46 -10.74 -12.63 -7.58
CA ARG A 46 -11.19 -11.79 -6.47
C ARG A 46 -12.02 -10.65 -7.01
N SER A 47 -13.13 -10.36 -6.33
CA SER A 47 -13.83 -9.10 -6.55
C SER A 47 -12.93 -7.92 -6.15
N PRO A 48 -13.20 -6.70 -6.66
CA PRO A 48 -12.45 -5.51 -6.23
C PRO A 48 -12.49 -5.28 -4.71
N GLN A 49 -13.60 -5.65 -4.07
CA GLN A 49 -13.76 -5.55 -2.61
C GLN A 49 -12.87 -6.55 -1.88
N GLU A 50 -12.81 -7.79 -2.35
CA GLU A 50 -11.95 -8.84 -1.80
C GLU A 50 -10.47 -8.50 -1.96
N LEU A 51 -10.09 -7.94 -3.12
CA LEU A 51 -8.74 -7.45 -3.33
C LEU A 51 -8.40 -6.28 -2.38
N LEU A 52 -9.34 -5.38 -2.13
CA LEU A 52 -9.14 -4.27 -1.19
C LEU A 52 -8.93 -4.78 0.24
N ILE A 53 -9.71 -5.78 0.67
CA ILE A 53 -9.53 -6.43 1.99
C ILE A 53 -8.13 -7.05 2.07
N ALA A 54 -7.73 -7.83 1.05
CA ALA A 54 -6.40 -8.43 1.00
C ALA A 54 -5.27 -7.39 1.04
N ILE A 55 -5.45 -6.21 0.45
CA ILE A 55 -4.47 -5.12 0.53
C ILE A 55 -4.37 -4.56 1.96
N HIS A 56 -5.48 -4.45 2.69
CA HIS A 56 -5.46 -4.02 4.09
C HIS A 56 -4.77 -5.05 5.00
N GLU A 57 -5.03 -6.34 4.78
CA GLU A 57 -4.36 -7.43 5.48
C GLU A 57 -2.85 -7.42 5.20
N GLU A 58 -2.45 -7.23 3.94
CA GLU A 58 -1.04 -7.10 3.55
C GLU A 58 -0.39 -5.87 4.22
N ALA A 59 -1.08 -4.73 4.27
CA ALA A 59 -0.59 -3.54 4.96
C ALA A 59 -0.36 -3.80 6.46
N ALA A 60 -1.28 -4.52 7.11
CA ALA A 60 -1.13 -4.93 8.51
C ALA A 60 0.09 -5.85 8.70
N ASN A 61 0.31 -6.81 7.79
CA ASN A 61 1.47 -7.68 7.81
C ASN A 61 2.79 -6.90 7.66
N TRP A 62 2.83 -5.91 6.78
CA TRP A 62 4.01 -5.06 6.59
C TRP A 62 4.31 -4.21 7.82
N LEU A 63 3.28 -3.66 8.45
CA LEU A 63 3.40 -2.94 9.71
C LEU A 63 3.92 -3.87 10.82
N ALA A 64 3.39 -5.08 10.94
CA ALA A 64 3.84 -6.12 11.87
C ALA A 64 5.32 -6.50 11.65
N ALA A 65 5.75 -6.56 10.39
CA ALA A 65 7.14 -6.78 10.01
C ALA A 65 8.06 -5.55 10.23
N GLY A 66 7.53 -4.43 10.72
CA GLY A 66 8.31 -3.25 11.07
C GLY A 66 8.38 -2.16 9.99
N ALA A 67 7.55 -2.21 8.95
CA ALA A 67 7.46 -1.17 7.91
C ALA A 67 6.72 0.09 8.41
N ARG A 68 7.21 0.70 9.49
CA ARG A 68 6.56 1.83 10.22
C ARG A 68 6.27 3.06 9.37
N CYS A 69 6.93 3.23 8.22
CA CYS A 69 6.64 4.33 7.30
C CYS A 69 5.23 4.27 6.71
N LEU A 70 4.59 3.09 6.62
CA LEU A 70 3.20 2.98 6.15
C LEU A 70 2.21 3.68 7.09
N ALA A 71 2.50 3.71 8.40
CA ALA A 71 1.67 4.44 9.36
C ALA A 71 1.59 5.95 9.09
N THR A 72 2.58 6.50 8.38
CA THR A 72 2.60 7.93 8.03
C THR A 72 1.62 8.31 6.92
N THR A 73 1.04 7.33 6.22
CA THR A 73 0.05 7.52 5.14
C THR A 73 -1.36 7.09 5.53
N GLY A 74 -1.60 6.81 6.82
CA GLY A 74 -2.92 6.46 7.33
C GLY A 74 -3.19 4.95 7.44
N TRP A 75 -2.22 4.09 7.11
CA TRP A 75 -2.33 2.66 7.43
C TRP A 75 -2.16 2.46 8.93
N THR A 76 -3.21 2.06 9.62
CA THR A 76 -3.13 1.70 11.04
C THR A 76 -2.93 0.20 11.17
N PHE A 77 -2.21 -0.23 12.21
CA PHE A 77 -2.37 -1.62 12.69
C PHE A 77 -3.85 -1.78 12.98
N GLY A 78 -4.48 -2.82 12.41
CA GLY A 78 -5.92 -3.02 12.47
C GLY A 78 -6.48 -2.66 13.84
N SER A 79 -7.07 -1.47 13.95
CA SER A 79 -8.10 -1.25 14.96
C SER A 79 -9.27 -1.98 14.35
N THR A 80 -9.47 -3.20 14.83
CA THR A 80 -10.70 -3.96 14.67
C THR A 80 -11.86 -2.98 14.71
N ALA A 81 -12.72 -3.09 13.72
CA ALA A 81 -14.01 -2.43 13.71
C ALA A 81 -14.82 -2.96 14.90
N ASP A 82 -14.70 -2.34 16.06
CA ASP A 82 -15.54 -2.60 17.23
C ASP A 82 -16.12 -1.27 17.71
N GLY A 83 -17.37 -1.05 17.34
CA GLY A 83 -18.16 0.12 17.73
C GLY A 83 -19.58 -0.01 17.21
N VAL A 84 -20.32 -0.97 17.78
CA VAL A 84 -21.79 -0.88 17.97
C VAL A 84 -22.09 0.37 18.77
#